data_AF-A0A920T2H5-F1
#
_entry.id   AF-A0A920T2H5-F1
#
_cell.length_a   1.000
_cell.length_b   1.000
_cell.length_c   1.000
_cell.angle_alpha   90.00
_cell.angle_beta   90.00
_cell.angle_gamma   90.00
#
_symmetry.space_group_name_H-M   'P 1'
#
loop_
_entity.id
_entity.type
_entity.pdbx_description
1 polymer ?
#
loop_
_entity_poly.entity_id
_entity_poly.type
_entity_poly.pdbx_seq_one_letter_code
_entity_poly.pdbx_strand_id
1 'polypeptide(L)'
;MYNSFARNTIITHAAENKTLQLADGSKVVLNSDSKIIFDEDYNIDNRSIKFEGEAYFDIVKGDIPFIVDTQHGKITVLGTIFNVHQETMDLKWE
;
A
#
# COMPACT_ATOMS: atom_id res chain seq x y z
N MET A 1 -6.13 19.59 -17.97
CA MET A 1 -5.90 18.14 -18.17
C MET A 1 -5.00 17.70 -17.03
N TYR A 2 -5.49 16.85 -16.12
CA TYR A 2 -4.68 16.34 -15.01
C TYR A 2 -3.63 15.35 -15.54
N ASN A 3 -2.39 15.43 -15.06
CA ASN A 3 -1.27 14.62 -15.52
C ASN A 3 -1.23 13.30 -14.72
N SER A 4 -2.00 12.30 -15.16
CA SER A 4 -2.23 11.02 -14.46
C SER A 4 -1.05 10.03 -14.46
N PHE A 5 0.19 10.52 -14.52
CA PHE A 5 1.40 9.68 -14.59
C PHE A 5 2.37 9.87 -13.43
N ALA A 6 2.17 10.91 -12.62
CA ALA A 6 3.04 11.17 -11.48
C ALA A 6 2.67 10.25 -10.31
N ARG A 7 3.67 9.54 -9.76
CA ARG A 7 3.49 8.55 -8.70
C ARG A 7 4.41 8.84 -7.54
N ASN A 8 3.87 8.71 -6.35
CA ASN A 8 4.63 8.65 -5.12
C ASN A 8 5.09 7.20 -4.89
N THR A 9 6.38 7.04 -4.60
CA THR A 9 6.96 5.74 -4.23
C THR A 9 7.60 5.86 -2.86
N ILE A 10 7.20 5.00 -1.95
CA ILE A 10 7.80 4.87 -0.62
C ILE A 10 8.36 3.47 -0.48
N ILE A 11 9.62 3.39 -0.06
CA ILE A 11 10.32 2.14 0.20
C ILE A 11 10.87 2.23 1.62
N THR A 12 10.82 1.12 2.33
CA THR A 12 11.58 0.86 3.56
C THR A 12 12.68 -0.15 3.25
N HIS A 13 13.86 0.06 3.82
CA HIS A 13 14.96 -0.89 3.72
C HIS A 13 14.96 -1.89 4.88
N ALA A 14 15.90 -2.82 4.87
CA ALA A 14 16.11 -3.77 5.96
C ALA A 14 16.19 -3.06 7.32
N ALA A 15 15.44 -3.56 8.30
CA ALA A 15 15.29 -2.99 9.64
C ALA A 15 14.71 -1.56 9.71
N GLU A 16 14.11 -1.06 8.62
CA GLU A 16 13.38 0.21 8.59
C GLU A 16 11.87 -0.02 8.69
N ASN A 17 11.18 0.87 9.41
CA ASN A 17 9.72 0.91 9.48
C ASN A 17 9.27 2.35 9.20
N LYS A 18 8.15 2.54 8.50
CA LYS A 18 7.63 3.88 8.20
C LYS A 18 6.12 3.95 8.35
N THR A 19 5.63 4.99 9.01
CA THR A 19 4.19 5.28 9.08
C THR A 19 3.82 6.33 8.04
N LEU A 20 2.81 6.04 7.25
CA LEU A 20 2.24 6.89 6.21
C LEU A 20 0.82 7.28 6.60
N GLN A 21 0.52 8.56 6.47
CA GLN A 21 -0.83 9.09 6.53
C GLN A 21 -1.23 9.43 5.09
N LEU A 22 -2.20 8.71 4.55
CA LEU A 22 -2.71 8.94 3.20
C LEU A 22 -3.71 10.10 3.19
N ALA A 23 -3.95 10.69 2.01
CA ALA A 23 -4.80 11.86 1.85
C ALA A 23 -6.29 11.62 2.21
N ASP A 24 -6.73 10.36 2.26
CA ASP A 24 -8.07 9.97 2.70
C ASP A 24 -8.20 9.78 4.22
N GLY A 25 -7.12 10.03 4.97
CA GLY A 25 -7.07 9.80 6.42
C GLY A 25 -6.73 8.37 6.81
N SER A 26 -6.51 7.46 5.84
CA SER A 26 -6.04 6.11 6.13
C SER A 26 -4.58 6.11 6.60
N LYS A 27 -4.26 5.19 7.51
CA LYS A 27 -2.89 5.01 8.04
C LYS A 27 -2.32 3.70 7.53
N VAL A 28 -1.08 3.74 7.06
CA VAL A 28 -0.32 2.54 6.68
C VAL A 28 0.98 2.52 7.45
N VAL A 29 1.28 1.39 8.10
CA VAL A 29 2.58 1.14 8.72
C VAL A 29 3.32 0.13 7.85
N LEU A 30 4.33 0.62 7.14
CA LEU A 30 5.23 -0.19 6.30
C LEU A 30 6.31 -0.79 7.19
N ASN A 31 6.48 -2.12 7.15
CA ASN A 31 7.56 -2.82 7.83
C ASN A 31 8.81 -2.87 6.94
N SER A 32 9.85 -3.59 7.34
CA SER A 32 11.12 -3.67 6.61
C SER A 32 10.97 -4.25 5.20
N ASP A 33 11.87 -3.83 4.31
CA ASP A 33 11.96 -4.29 2.92
C ASP A 33 10.62 -4.29 2.19
N SER A 34 9.87 -3.20 2.34
CA SER A 34 8.51 -3.06 1.82
C SER A 34 8.39 -1.84 0.93
N LYS A 35 7.39 -1.85 0.05
CA LYS A 35 7.20 -0.82 -0.96
C LYS A 35 5.74 -0.52 -1.20
N ILE A 36 5.42 0.77 -1.24
CA ILE A 36 4.14 1.30 -1.68
C ILE A 36 4.34 2.25 -2.86
N ILE A 37 3.46 2.14 -3.85
CA ILE A 37 3.32 3.11 -4.94
C ILE A 37 1.86 3.55 -5.04
N PHE A 38 1.62 4.85 -5.15
CA PHE A 38 0.30 5.41 -5.40
C PHE A 38 0.41 6.67 -6.26
N ASP A 39 -0.66 6.99 -6.99
CA ASP A 39 -0.68 8.15 -7.86
C ASP A 39 -0.74 9.46 -7.03
N GLU A 40 -0.23 10.57 -7.57
CA GLU A 40 -0.27 11.87 -6.87
C GLU A 40 -1.69 12.37 -6.60
N ASP A 41 -2.65 11.93 -7.39
CA ASP A 41 -4.08 12.21 -7.27
C ASP A 41 -4.84 11.14 -6.46
N TYR A 42 -4.13 10.35 -5.65
CA TYR A 42 -4.76 9.41 -4.71
C TYR A 42 -5.88 10.09 -3.91
N ASN A 43 -7.02 9.40 -3.79
CA ASN A 43 -8.26 9.86 -3.16
C ASN A 43 -9.01 11.00 -3.88
N ILE A 44 -8.63 11.35 -5.11
CA ILE A 44 -9.47 12.18 -5.98
C ILE A 44 -10.45 11.29 -6.74
N ASP A 45 -9.93 10.42 -7.61
CA ASP A 45 -10.76 9.54 -8.46
C ASP A 45 -10.74 8.08 -7.99
N ASN A 46 -9.67 7.65 -7.31
CA ASN A 46 -9.53 6.29 -6.81
C ASN A 46 -8.65 6.22 -5.55
N ARG A 47 -8.80 5.14 -4.78
CA ARG A 47 -7.96 4.83 -3.61
C ARG A 47 -7.14 3.57 -3.85
N SER A 48 -6.33 3.55 -4.90
CA SER A 48 -5.52 2.38 -5.27
C SER A 48 -4.06 2.56 -4.90
N ILE A 49 -3.45 1.50 -4.38
CA ILE A 49 -2.00 1.41 -4.16
C ILE A 49 -1.46 0.13 -4.79
N LYS A 50 -0.20 0.15 -5.23
CA LYS A 50 0.58 -1.07 -5.45
C LYS A 50 1.43 -1.35 -4.22
N PHE A 51 1.47 -2.61 -3.81
CA PHE A 51 2.10 -3.00 -2.55
C PHE A 51 2.93 -4.28 -2.67
N GLU A 52 4.14 -4.22 -2.13
CA GLU A 52 5.07 -5.35 -1.97
C GLU A 52 5.64 -5.36 -0.53
N GLY A 53 5.81 -6.55 0.06
CA GLY A 53 6.37 -6.74 1.40
C GLY A 53 5.34 -6.93 2.52
N GLU A 54 5.56 -6.29 3.67
CA GLU A 54 4.70 -6.36 4.86
C GLU A 54 4.23 -4.98 5.33
N ALA A 55 2.92 -4.86 5.56
CA ALA A 55 2.34 -3.63 6.09
C ALA A 55 1.03 -3.87 6.83
N TYR A 56 0.83 -3.06 7.86
CA TYR A 56 -0.44 -2.90 8.56
C TYR A 56 -1.24 -1.75 7.95
N PHE A 57 -2.50 -2.01 7.62
CA PHE A 57 -3.42 -1.07 7.00
C PHE A 57 -4.57 -0.76 7.95
N ASP A 58 -4.80 0.52 8.19
CA ASP A 58 -5.92 1.07 8.94
C ASP A 58 -6.68 2.02 8.01
N ILE A 59 -7.63 1.45 7.27
CA ILE A 59 -8.30 2.12 6.17
C ILE A 59 -9.59 2.78 6.63
N VAL A 60 -9.65 4.09 6.45
CA VAL A 60 -10.84 4.90 6.74
C VAL A 60 -11.99 4.46 5.84
N LYS A 61 -13.16 4.29 6.46
CA LYS A 61 -14.39 3.93 5.75
C LYS A 61 -14.80 5.02 4.77
N GLY A 62 -15.09 4.64 3.53
CA GLY A 62 -15.58 5.53 2.48
C GLY A 62 -16.37 4.79 1.41
N ASP A 63 -17.01 5.55 0.50
CA ASP A 63 -17.86 5.02 -0.56
C ASP A 63 -17.06 4.49 -1.77
N ILE A 64 -15.88 5.07 -2.00
CA ILE A 64 -14.94 4.62 -3.04
C ILE A 64 -14.08 3.51 -2.43
N PRO A 65 -13.97 2.30 -3.01
CA PRO A 65 -13.15 1.24 -2.44
C PRO A 65 -11.65 1.60 -2.37
N PHE A 66 -10.99 1.16 -1.31
CA PHE A 66 -9.54 1.11 -1.22
C PHE A 66 -9.03 -0.22 -1.80
N ILE A 67 -8.06 -0.14 -2.70
CA ILE A 67 -7.55 -1.29 -3.44
C ILE A 67 -6.05 -1.43 -3.18
N VAL A 68 -5.64 -2.57 -2.62
CA VAL A 68 -4.23 -2.98 -2.55
C VAL A 68 -3.98 -3.95 -3.69
N ASP A 69 -3.22 -3.49 -4.68
CA ASP A 69 -2.77 -4.31 -5.80
C ASP A 69 -1.42 -4.96 -5.45
N THR A 70 -1.41 -6.29 -5.40
CA THR A 70 -0.24 -7.10 -5.07
C THR A 70 0.07 -8.04 -6.22
N GLN A 71 1.28 -8.62 -6.23
CA GLN A 71 1.60 -9.66 -7.21
C GLN A 71 0.68 -10.90 -7.14
N HIS A 72 0.03 -11.15 -6.00
CA HIS A 72 -0.84 -12.31 -5.77
C HIS A 72 -2.32 -12.03 -6.04
N GLY A 73 -2.70 -10.78 -6.31
CA GLY A 73 -4.07 -10.37 -6.53
C GLY A 73 -4.42 -9.06 -5.84
N LYS A 74 -5.72 -8.73 -5.86
CA LYS A 74 -6.24 -7.47 -5.34
C LYS A 74 -7.04 -7.68 -4.07
N ILE A 75 -6.73 -6.88 -3.05
CA ILE A 75 -7.54 -6.75 -1.85
C ILE A 75 -8.38 -5.50 -2.01
N THR A 76 -9.70 -5.59 -1.85
CA THR A 76 -10.62 -4.47 -2.00
C THR A 76 -11.50 -4.34 -0.77
N VAL A 77 -11.46 -3.18 -0.13
CA VAL A 77 -12.19 -2.90 1.11
C VAL A 77 -12.81 -1.51 1.06
N LEU A 78 -13.93 -1.30 1.77
CA LEU A 78 -14.51 0.04 1.92
C LEU A 78 -13.94 0.79 3.14
N GLY A 79 -13.52 0.05 4.15
CA GLY A 79 -12.93 0.53 5.41
C GLY A 79 -12.72 -0.67 6.32
N THR A 80 -11.47 -0.97 6.63
CA THR A 80 -11.08 -2.21 7.32
C THR A 80 -9.68 -2.03 7.89
N ILE A 81 -9.44 -2.64 9.05
CA ILE A 81 -8.11 -2.78 9.61
C ILE A 81 -7.63 -4.20 9.28
N PHE A 82 -6.48 -4.32 8.64
CA PHE A 82 -5.91 -5.60 8.24
C PHE A 82 -4.39 -5.52 8.10
N ASN A 83 -3.73 -6.68 8.10
CA ASN A 83 -2.31 -6.80 7.80
C ASN A 83 -2.15 -7.53 6.46
N VAL A 84 -1.18 -7.12 5.66
CA VAL A 84 -0.73 -7.88 4.49
C VAL A 84 0.73 -8.23 4.70
N HIS A 85 1.05 -9.51 4.56
CA HIS A 85 2.42 -10.00 4.59
C HIS A 85 2.61 -10.86 3.34
N GLN A 86 3.54 -10.45 2.49
CA GLN A 86 3.97 -11.24 1.34
C GLN A 86 5.23 -12.00 1.75
N GLU A 87 5.12 -13.31 1.88
CA GLU A 87 6.32 -14.14 2.03
C GLU A 87 7.13 -14.06 0.72
N THR A 88 8.30 -13.46 0.79
CA THR A 88 9.32 -13.69 -0.22
C THR A 88 9.69 -15.16 -0.11
N MET A 89 9.48 -15.94 -1.16
CA MET A 89 10.09 -17.27 -1.24
C MET A 89 11.60 -17.06 -1.30
N ASP A 90 12.24 -17.03 -0.14
CA ASP A 90 13.66 -17.22 -0.02
C ASP A 90 13.93 -18.61 -0.60
N LEU A 91 14.43 -18.66 -1.82
CA LEU A 91 15.02 -19.87 -2.38
C LEU A 91 16.26 -20.20 -1.53
N LYS A 92 16.04 -20.84 -0.39
CA LYS A 92 17.08 -21.51 0.38
C LYS A 92 17.43 -22.78 -0.37
N TRP A 93 18.38 -22.68 -1.29
CA TRP A 93 19.18 -23.82 -1.68
C TRP A 93 20.51 -23.75 -0.91
N GLU A 94 20.71 -24.80 -0.11
CA GLU A 94 21.85 -25.14 0.77
C GLU A 94 21.93 -24.42 2.14
#